data_AF-A0A9N8KUC0-F1
#
_entry.id   AF-A0A9N8KUC0-F1
#
_cell.length_a   1.000
_cell.length_b   1.000
_cell.length_c   1.000
_cell.angle_alpha   90.00
_cell.angle_beta   90.00
_cell.angle_gamma   90.00
#
_symmetry.space_group_name_H-M   'P 1'
#
loop_
_entity.id
_entity.type
_entity.pdbx_description
1 polymer ?
#
loop_
_entity_poly.entity_id
_entity_poly.type
_entity_poly.pdbx_seq_one_letter_code
_entity_poly.pdbx_strand_id
1 'polypeptide(L)'
;TTAQWHEDLLRDGFAVVKNAVPKQRCQHYIEQTFNWLERFPFGFDRNDKSTWTDKNLPTHMKGGMYHGYRIQHEKFPGVIDAFTKIWGTNELLASFDGINFTLPTGSSLPPTTPWPHVDQSPRRKGMQCVQGIINFAPNGPEDGGLLVMKGSTRLMEEFFAAHPDVLDRPTWGAPDWFPFDKAECEWFKHRGCSIAKICAGPGDLIVWDSRCMHYNEVPRSQNMRALIYACYTPAASATPEALEKKAQLFDKRIGTLRLGKPDLAERDEPFEHPEETDFVQKLAGKKPY
;
A
#
# COMPACT_ATOMS: atom_id res chain seq x y z
N THR A 1 8.59 -26.04 6.43
CA THR A 1 7.59 -25.59 7.40
C THR A 1 7.10 -24.22 7.00
N THR A 2 5.81 -24.10 6.74
CA THR A 2 5.16 -22.81 6.43
C THR A 2 5.25 -21.92 7.67
N ALA A 3 5.66 -20.66 7.52
CA ALA A 3 5.78 -19.75 8.66
C ALA A 3 4.39 -19.40 9.20
N GLN A 4 4.22 -19.29 10.53
CA GLN A 4 2.93 -19.01 11.20
C GLN A 4 2.17 -17.83 10.58
N TRP A 5 2.88 -16.77 10.19
CA TRP A 5 2.26 -15.58 9.59
C TRP A 5 1.55 -15.88 8.26
N HIS A 6 1.99 -16.88 7.50
CA HIS A 6 1.36 -17.25 6.24
C HIS A 6 0.03 -17.97 6.50
N GLU A 7 -0.04 -18.81 7.53
CA GLU A 7 -1.29 -19.40 7.98
C GLU A 7 -2.25 -18.34 8.54
N ASP A 8 -1.72 -17.35 9.25
CA ASP A 8 -2.49 -16.21 9.74
C ASP A 8 -3.08 -15.40 8.57
N LEU A 9 -2.31 -15.14 7.51
CA LEU A 9 -2.80 -14.48 6.30
C LEU A 9 -3.99 -15.24 5.68
N LEU A 10 -3.88 -16.56 5.52
CA LEU A 10 -4.95 -17.38 4.94
C LEU A 10 -6.19 -17.47 5.84
N ARG A 11 -6.00 -17.52 7.17
CA ARG A 11 -7.07 -17.64 8.15
C ARG A 11 -7.81 -16.32 8.37
N ASP A 12 -7.05 -15.25 8.55
CA ASP A 12 -7.53 -13.96 9.05
C ASP A 12 -7.67 -12.90 7.93
N GLY A 13 -7.08 -13.15 6.76
CA GLY A 13 -7.05 -12.23 5.62
C GLY A 13 -5.87 -11.27 5.64
N PHE A 14 -5.04 -11.28 6.69
CA PHE A 14 -3.87 -10.42 6.85
C PHE A 14 -2.82 -11.06 7.77
N ALA A 15 -1.59 -10.55 7.70
CA ALA A 15 -0.53 -10.90 8.64
C ALA A 15 0.51 -9.78 8.78
N VAL A 16 1.30 -9.84 9.85
CA VAL A 16 2.47 -8.97 10.06
C VAL A 16 3.74 -9.82 10.08
N VAL A 17 4.57 -9.65 9.07
CA VAL A 17 5.89 -10.30 8.96
C VAL A 17 6.90 -9.45 9.72
N LYS A 18 7.35 -9.96 10.86
CA LYS A 18 8.25 -9.23 11.75
C LYS A 18 9.66 -9.09 11.16
N ASN A 19 10.25 -7.89 11.29
CA ASN A 19 11.62 -7.60 10.87
C ASN A 19 11.94 -7.98 9.41
N ALA A 20 11.00 -7.76 8.49
CA ALA A 20 11.21 -7.95 7.05
C ALA A 20 12.30 -7.02 6.49
N VAL A 21 12.48 -5.85 7.11
CA VAL A 21 13.58 -4.92 6.84
C VAL A 21 14.36 -4.67 8.13
N PRO A 22 15.71 -4.75 8.13
CA PRO A 22 16.52 -4.39 9.29
C PRO A 22 16.26 -2.96 9.78
N LYS A 23 16.17 -2.75 11.10
CA LYS A 23 15.87 -1.43 11.71
C LYS A 23 16.81 -0.32 11.27
N GLN A 24 18.10 -0.61 11.08
CA GLN A 24 19.08 0.38 10.59
C GLN A 24 18.73 0.86 9.19
N ARG A 25 18.21 -0.03 8.32
CA ARG A 25 17.73 0.36 6.99
C ARG A 25 16.45 1.19 7.07
N CYS A 26 15.57 0.93 8.04
CA CYS A 26 14.38 1.77 8.26
C CYS A 26 14.74 3.22 8.56
N GLN A 27 15.71 3.46 9.46
CA GLN A 27 16.21 4.81 9.74
C GLN A 27 16.78 5.46 8.49
N HIS A 28 17.60 4.73 7.72
CA HIS A 28 18.13 5.23 6.46
C HIS A 28 17.02 5.67 5.49
N TYR A 29 15.93 4.89 5.32
CA TYR A 29 14.84 5.26 4.42
C TYR A 29 14.00 6.44 4.91
N ILE A 30 13.86 6.61 6.22
CA ILE A 30 13.27 7.82 6.80
C ILE A 30 14.14 9.04 6.44
N GLU A 31 15.46 8.95 6.63
CA GLU A 31 16.38 10.04 6.28
C GLU A 31 16.34 10.37 4.78
N GLN A 32 16.29 9.35 3.91
CA GLN A 32 16.14 9.56 2.46
C GLN A 32 14.81 10.24 2.12
N THR A 33 13.73 9.93 2.84
CA THR A 33 12.43 10.57 2.60
C THR A 33 12.43 12.04 3.03
N PHE A 34 13.10 12.37 4.14
CA PHE A 34 13.33 13.77 4.49
C PHE A 34 14.23 14.49 3.47
N ASN A 35 15.32 13.87 3.01
CA ASN A 35 16.16 14.42 1.95
C ASN A 35 15.34 14.70 0.68
N TRP A 36 14.45 13.76 0.33
CA TRP A 36 13.54 13.88 -0.80
C TRP A 36 12.60 15.08 -0.66
N LEU A 37 12.00 15.30 0.52
CA LEU A 37 11.15 16.46 0.79
C LEU A 37 11.92 17.80 0.70
N GLU A 38 13.14 17.87 1.22
CA GLU A 38 13.97 19.09 1.22
C GLU A 38 14.46 19.50 -0.18
N ARG A 39 14.39 18.59 -1.16
CA ARG A 39 14.73 18.91 -2.56
C ARG A 39 13.64 19.71 -3.28
N PHE A 40 12.44 19.79 -2.72
CA PHE A 40 11.37 20.59 -3.32
C PHE A 40 11.54 22.08 -2.98
N PRO A 41 11.22 22.98 -3.92
CA PRO A 41 11.41 24.43 -3.74
C PRO A 41 10.29 25.08 -2.89
N PHE A 42 9.78 24.37 -1.89
CA PHE A 42 8.68 24.80 -1.03
C PHE A 42 9.14 25.25 0.37
N GLY A 43 10.46 25.22 0.63
CA GLY A 43 11.04 25.70 1.88
C GLY A 43 10.75 24.79 3.08
N PHE A 44 10.57 23.50 2.86
CA PHE A 44 10.55 22.50 3.93
C PHE A 44 11.92 22.39 4.60
N ASP A 45 11.94 22.39 5.93
CA ASP A 45 13.12 22.13 6.75
C ASP A 45 12.76 21.10 7.85
N ARG A 46 13.43 19.94 7.85
CA ARG A 46 13.17 18.90 8.86
C ARG A 46 13.45 19.36 10.29
N ASN A 47 14.25 20.39 10.48
CA ASN A 47 14.62 20.92 11.79
C ASN A 47 13.72 22.08 12.26
N ASP A 48 12.87 22.61 11.39
CA ASP A 48 11.90 23.66 11.71
C ASP A 48 10.47 23.17 11.51
N LYS A 49 9.81 22.79 12.62
CA LYS A 49 8.41 22.34 12.62
C LYS A 49 7.43 23.39 12.09
N SER A 50 7.78 24.67 12.08
CA SER A 50 6.93 25.71 11.48
C SER A 50 6.77 25.55 9.97
N THR A 51 7.70 24.84 9.33
CA THR A 51 7.66 24.48 7.91
C THR A 51 6.93 23.15 7.65
N TRP A 52 6.40 22.46 8.66
CA TRP A 52 5.71 21.18 8.47
C TRP A 52 4.24 21.40 8.14
N THR A 53 3.99 22.13 7.05
CA THR A 53 2.65 22.50 6.60
C THR A 53 2.43 22.10 5.15
N ASP A 54 1.18 21.99 4.74
CA ASP A 54 0.82 21.66 3.34
C ASP A 54 1.42 22.63 2.31
N LYS A 55 1.73 23.88 2.71
CA LYS A 55 2.34 24.88 1.81
C LYS A 55 3.83 24.63 1.54
N ASN A 56 4.48 23.91 2.44
CA ASN A 56 5.90 23.61 2.38
C ASN A 56 6.18 22.20 1.84
N LEU A 57 5.14 21.39 1.66
CA LEU A 57 5.26 20.01 1.20
C LEU A 57 4.79 19.89 -0.24
N PRO A 58 5.35 18.94 -1.01
CA PRO A 58 4.77 18.58 -2.29
C PRO A 58 3.33 18.09 -2.13
N THR A 59 2.53 18.28 -3.19
CA THR A 59 1.14 17.80 -3.27
C THR A 59 1.04 16.34 -2.86
N HIS A 60 0.14 16.08 -1.91
CA HIS A 60 -0.09 14.76 -1.35
C HIS A 60 -1.54 14.60 -0.93
N MET A 61 -1.93 13.36 -0.61
CA MET A 61 -3.28 13.04 -0.19
C MET A 61 -3.30 12.58 1.26
N LYS A 62 -4.45 12.75 1.93
CA LYS A 62 -4.76 12.12 3.23
C LYS A 62 -3.63 12.25 4.27
N GLY A 63 -3.01 13.43 4.36
CA GLY A 63 -1.99 13.75 5.37
C GLY A 63 -0.62 13.12 5.16
N GLY A 64 -0.28 12.69 3.94
CA GLY A 64 1.11 12.33 3.58
C GLY A 64 1.25 11.20 2.57
N MET A 65 0.20 10.81 1.84
CA MET A 65 0.30 9.83 0.76
C MET A 65 0.83 10.49 -0.52
N TYR A 66 2.03 10.10 -0.94
CA TYR A 66 2.69 10.61 -2.14
C TYR A 66 2.66 9.53 -3.23
N HIS A 67 1.98 9.84 -4.34
CA HIS A 67 2.00 9.05 -5.59
C HIS A 67 2.40 9.91 -6.80
N GLY A 68 2.84 11.15 -6.56
CA GLY A 68 3.35 12.06 -7.58
C GLY A 68 4.87 11.96 -7.75
N TYR A 69 5.42 12.83 -8.59
CA TYR A 69 6.88 13.09 -8.69
C TYR A 69 7.76 11.87 -8.97
N ARG A 70 7.17 10.82 -9.57
CA ARG A 70 7.86 9.58 -9.90
C ARG A 70 8.39 8.82 -8.68
N ILE A 71 7.84 9.09 -7.49
CA ILE A 71 8.24 8.47 -6.22
C ILE A 71 8.22 6.94 -6.25
N GLN A 72 7.36 6.36 -7.10
CA GLN A 72 7.24 4.91 -7.28
C GLN A 72 8.48 4.24 -7.87
N HIS A 73 9.37 5.04 -8.46
CA HIS A 73 10.60 4.60 -9.11
C HIS A 73 11.84 5.17 -8.42
N GLU A 74 11.72 5.72 -7.20
CA GLU A 74 12.89 6.06 -6.39
C GLU A 74 13.55 4.80 -5.83
N LYS A 75 14.82 4.89 -5.43
CA LYS A 75 15.61 3.76 -4.91
C LYS A 75 15.15 3.33 -3.51
N PHE A 76 14.23 2.38 -3.45
CA PHE A 76 13.63 1.85 -2.22
C PHE A 76 13.94 0.36 -1.94
N PRO A 77 13.73 -0.15 -0.70
CA PRO A 77 13.93 -1.57 -0.41
C PRO A 77 12.85 -2.44 -1.06
N GLY A 78 13.25 -3.61 -1.55
CA GLY A 78 12.31 -4.71 -1.83
C GLY A 78 12.14 -5.64 -0.61
N VAL A 79 10.96 -6.24 -0.48
CA VAL A 79 10.62 -7.24 0.56
C VAL A 79 10.11 -8.53 -0.06
N ILE A 80 10.89 -9.11 -0.96
CA ILE A 80 10.43 -10.11 -1.93
C ILE A 80 10.16 -11.47 -1.26
N ASP A 81 10.95 -11.84 -0.25
CA ASP A 81 10.90 -13.15 0.39
C ASP A 81 9.52 -13.52 0.94
N ALA A 82 8.79 -12.53 1.49
CA ALA A 82 7.44 -12.76 1.99
C ALA A 82 6.48 -13.07 0.84
N PHE A 83 6.55 -12.30 -0.25
CA PHE A 83 5.71 -12.52 -1.43
C PHE A 83 6.06 -13.82 -2.16
N THR A 84 7.33 -14.19 -2.22
CA THR A 84 7.74 -15.49 -2.76
C THR A 84 7.12 -16.65 -1.98
N LYS A 85 7.03 -16.53 -0.65
CA LYS A 85 6.37 -17.54 0.19
C LYS A 85 4.86 -17.57 -0.01
N ILE A 86 4.22 -16.41 -0.13
CA ILE A 86 2.77 -16.28 -0.40
C ILE A 86 2.41 -16.95 -1.72
N TRP A 87 3.19 -16.68 -2.77
CA TRP A 87 2.87 -17.13 -4.13
C TRP A 87 3.48 -18.47 -4.51
N GLY A 88 4.43 -18.99 -3.71
CA GLY A 88 5.14 -20.22 -4.02
C GLY A 88 6.08 -20.12 -5.22
N THR A 89 6.44 -18.89 -5.66
CA THR A 89 7.34 -18.65 -6.78
C THR A 89 8.21 -17.40 -6.53
N ASN A 90 9.44 -17.41 -7.05
CA ASN A 90 10.30 -16.24 -7.12
C ASN A 90 10.09 -15.39 -8.38
N GLU A 91 9.23 -15.85 -9.29
CA GLU A 91 8.87 -15.15 -10.52
C GLU A 91 7.74 -14.15 -10.27
N LEU A 92 8.12 -12.94 -9.85
CA LEU A 92 7.17 -11.93 -9.36
C LEU A 92 7.19 -10.63 -10.17
N LEU A 93 6.08 -9.93 -10.21
CA LEU A 93 5.98 -8.58 -10.78
C LEU A 93 5.68 -7.61 -9.64
N ALA A 94 6.47 -6.55 -9.51
CA ALA A 94 6.32 -5.56 -8.44
C ALA A 94 5.30 -4.47 -8.83
N SER A 95 4.43 -4.03 -7.92
CA SER A 95 3.61 -2.83 -8.14
C SER A 95 4.48 -1.56 -8.17
N PHE A 96 4.08 -0.55 -8.96
CA PHE A 96 4.70 0.79 -8.93
C PHE A 96 3.81 1.71 -8.11
N ASP A 97 3.94 1.63 -6.79
CA ASP A 97 3.09 2.32 -5.84
C ASP A 97 3.88 3.38 -5.03
N GLY A 98 3.15 4.20 -4.28
CA GLY A 98 3.68 5.36 -3.57
C GLY A 98 4.19 5.07 -2.17
N ILE A 99 4.46 6.16 -1.46
CA ILE A 99 4.83 6.16 -0.05
C ILE A 99 3.75 6.84 0.79
N ASN A 100 3.78 6.60 2.09
CA ASN A 100 3.15 7.52 3.02
C ASN A 100 4.18 8.04 4.02
N PHE A 101 4.28 9.37 4.07
CA PHE A 101 5.14 10.09 4.99
C PHE A 101 4.32 11.19 5.68
N THR A 102 3.75 10.84 6.84
CA THR A 102 2.96 11.77 7.66
C THR A 102 3.84 12.31 8.79
N LEU A 103 3.97 13.63 8.85
CA LEU A 103 4.78 14.34 9.84
C LEU A 103 3.98 14.63 11.12
N PRO A 104 4.61 14.64 12.30
CA PRO A 104 3.96 15.03 13.54
C PRO A 104 3.96 16.56 13.70
N THR A 105 2.99 17.20 13.06
CA THR A 105 2.84 18.67 12.96
C THR A 105 2.36 19.34 14.26
N GLY A 106 2.02 18.56 15.29
CA GLY A 106 1.42 19.05 16.53
C GLY A 106 -0.08 19.29 16.46
N SER A 107 -0.68 19.15 15.26
CA SER A 107 -2.12 19.28 15.04
C SER A 107 -2.73 17.92 14.68
N SER A 108 -3.89 17.62 15.24
CA SER A 108 -4.63 16.42 14.87
C SER A 108 -5.23 16.58 13.48
N LEU A 109 -5.17 15.51 12.68
CA LEU A 109 -5.90 15.47 11.41
C LEU A 109 -7.39 15.28 11.67
N PRO A 110 -8.28 15.90 10.87
CA PRO A 110 -9.71 15.66 10.98
C PRO A 110 -10.05 14.17 10.85
N PRO A 111 -10.92 13.61 11.72
CA PRO A 111 -11.32 12.21 11.63
C PRO A 111 -11.91 11.88 10.25
N THR A 112 -11.58 10.71 9.73
CA THR A 112 -12.15 10.20 8.48
C THR A 112 -13.33 9.29 8.74
N THR A 113 -14.41 9.45 7.97
CA THR A 113 -15.50 8.46 7.95
C THR A 113 -14.97 7.11 7.45
N PRO A 114 -15.30 5.99 8.11
CA PRO A 114 -14.95 4.65 7.62
C PRO A 114 -15.45 4.43 6.18
N TRP A 115 -14.60 3.81 5.37
CA TRP A 115 -14.83 3.58 3.94
C TRP A 115 -14.42 2.14 3.59
N PRO A 116 -15.06 1.14 4.20
CA PRO A 116 -14.68 -0.26 4.02
C PRO A 116 -14.82 -0.68 2.57
N HIS A 117 -13.79 -1.31 2.04
CA HIS A 117 -13.75 -1.80 0.66
C HIS A 117 -12.85 -3.01 0.52
N VAL A 118 -12.93 -3.65 -0.63
CA VAL A 118 -11.92 -4.59 -1.14
C VAL A 118 -11.34 -4.05 -2.44
N ASP A 119 -10.14 -4.50 -2.77
CA ASP A 119 -9.40 -4.12 -3.99
C ASP A 119 -9.17 -5.33 -4.92
N GLN A 120 -9.99 -6.36 -4.77
CA GLN A 120 -10.13 -7.43 -5.75
C GLN A 120 -11.59 -7.50 -6.19
N SER A 121 -11.82 -7.46 -7.50
CA SER A 121 -13.17 -7.54 -8.05
C SER A 121 -13.91 -8.76 -7.50
N PRO A 122 -15.16 -8.61 -7.02
CA PRO A 122 -15.95 -9.72 -6.50
C PRO A 122 -16.29 -10.77 -7.58
N ARG A 123 -16.05 -10.45 -8.86
CA ARG A 123 -16.19 -11.38 -9.99
C ARG A 123 -15.00 -12.31 -10.16
N ARG A 124 -13.87 -12.05 -9.47
CA ARG A 124 -12.67 -12.89 -9.50
C ARG A 124 -12.63 -13.79 -8.27
N LYS A 125 -12.40 -15.08 -8.50
CA LYS A 125 -12.29 -16.10 -7.45
C LYS A 125 -10.85 -16.33 -7.03
N GLY A 126 -10.68 -16.86 -5.82
CA GLY A 126 -9.37 -17.14 -5.24
C GLY A 126 -8.57 -15.87 -4.92
N MET A 127 -7.38 -16.03 -4.35
CA MET A 127 -6.47 -14.91 -4.05
C MET A 127 -5.74 -14.49 -5.32
N GLN A 128 -6.00 -13.27 -5.82
CA GLN A 128 -5.37 -12.74 -7.05
C GLN A 128 -4.34 -11.65 -6.74
N CYS A 129 -4.45 -11.02 -5.57
CA CYS A 129 -3.56 -9.95 -5.15
C CYS A 129 -3.40 -9.99 -3.63
N VAL A 130 -2.16 -9.76 -3.19
CA VAL A 130 -1.82 -9.52 -1.78
C VAL A 130 -1.13 -8.16 -1.73
N GLN A 131 -1.76 -7.22 -1.04
CA GLN A 131 -1.21 -5.89 -0.82
C GLN A 131 -0.27 -5.90 0.36
N GLY A 132 0.60 -4.89 0.44
CA GLY A 132 1.58 -4.79 1.50
C GLY A 132 1.98 -3.37 1.84
N ILE A 133 2.39 -3.21 3.09
CA ILE A 133 2.95 -1.98 3.66
C ILE A 133 4.29 -2.35 4.31
N ILE A 134 5.38 -1.81 3.77
CA ILE A 134 6.70 -1.87 4.39
C ILE A 134 6.78 -0.71 5.39
N ASN A 135 6.74 -1.02 6.69
CA ASN A 135 6.63 -0.01 7.73
C ASN A 135 8.01 0.37 8.28
N PHE A 136 8.34 1.67 8.34
CA PHE A 136 9.65 2.15 8.81
C PHE A 136 9.62 2.87 10.16
N ALA A 137 8.46 3.38 10.57
CA ALA A 137 8.29 4.08 11.85
C ALA A 137 7.39 3.27 12.81
N PRO A 138 7.38 3.54 14.13
CA PRO A 138 6.40 2.94 15.04
C PRO A 138 4.97 3.17 14.55
N ASN A 139 4.14 2.12 14.57
CA ASN A 139 2.71 2.18 14.26
C ASN A 139 1.92 1.36 15.29
N GLY A 140 1.34 2.03 16.26
CA GLY A 140 0.54 1.48 17.34
C GLY A 140 -0.97 1.73 17.19
N PRO A 141 -1.74 1.51 18.27
CA PRO A 141 -3.21 1.58 18.26
C PRO A 141 -3.78 2.98 17.99
N GLU A 142 -3.03 4.02 18.37
CA GLU A 142 -3.43 5.43 18.19
C GLU A 142 -2.82 6.07 16.93
N ASP A 143 -1.94 5.34 16.24
CA ASP A 143 -1.37 5.78 14.98
C ASP A 143 -2.33 5.50 13.83
N GLY A 144 -2.25 6.29 12.76
CA GLY A 144 -3.07 6.08 11.57
C GLY A 144 -2.65 4.85 10.79
N GLY A 145 -3.43 4.54 9.76
CA GLY A 145 -3.12 3.47 8.81
C GLY A 145 -4.19 2.40 8.76
N LEU A 146 -3.75 1.17 8.45
CA LEU A 146 -4.61 0.11 7.96
C LEU A 146 -5.48 -0.49 9.07
N LEU A 147 -6.78 -0.55 8.82
CA LEU A 147 -7.73 -1.39 9.51
C LEU A 147 -8.23 -2.44 8.54
N VAL A 148 -8.38 -3.67 9.05
CA VAL A 148 -8.91 -4.80 8.28
C VAL A 148 -10.07 -5.42 9.04
N MET A 149 -11.03 -5.98 8.32
CA MET A 149 -12.06 -6.82 8.88
C MET A 149 -11.55 -8.26 8.90
N LYS A 150 -10.96 -8.64 10.03
CA LYS A 150 -10.42 -9.98 10.28
C LYS A 150 -11.44 -11.06 9.93
N GLY A 151 -11.03 -12.02 9.11
CA GLY A 151 -11.83 -13.17 8.68
C GLY A 151 -12.78 -12.92 7.51
N SER A 152 -12.94 -11.66 7.06
CA SER A 152 -13.90 -11.30 6.00
C SER A 152 -13.60 -12.01 4.67
N THR A 153 -12.33 -12.22 4.32
CA THR A 153 -11.88 -12.90 3.09
C THR A 153 -12.57 -14.24 2.86
N ARG A 154 -12.78 -15.03 3.92
CA ARG A 154 -13.38 -16.37 3.84
C ARG A 154 -14.89 -16.35 3.56
N LEU A 155 -15.54 -15.22 3.83
CA LEU A 155 -16.96 -15.03 3.65
C LEU A 155 -17.30 -14.24 2.38
N MET A 156 -16.30 -13.74 1.64
CA MET A 156 -16.56 -12.92 0.44
C MET A 156 -17.37 -13.68 -0.61
N GLU A 157 -17.00 -14.93 -0.93
CA GLU A 157 -17.75 -15.72 -1.91
C GLU A 157 -19.18 -16.03 -1.44
N GLU A 158 -19.38 -16.32 -0.16
CA GLU A 158 -20.72 -16.51 0.43
C GLU A 158 -21.54 -15.23 0.36
N PHE A 159 -20.94 -14.09 0.72
CA PHE A 159 -21.60 -12.79 0.72
C PHE A 159 -22.10 -12.42 -0.68
N PHE A 160 -21.24 -12.52 -1.71
CA PHE A 160 -21.63 -12.17 -3.07
C PHE A 160 -22.59 -13.18 -3.71
N ALA A 161 -22.55 -14.45 -3.30
CA ALA A 161 -23.54 -15.43 -3.71
C ALA A 161 -24.92 -15.17 -3.08
N ALA A 162 -24.97 -14.71 -1.83
CA ALA A 162 -26.21 -14.38 -1.12
C ALA A 162 -26.81 -13.03 -1.55
N HIS A 163 -25.99 -12.13 -2.10
CA HIS A 163 -26.40 -10.79 -2.52
C HIS A 163 -25.98 -10.51 -3.98
N PRO A 164 -26.45 -11.27 -4.97
CA PRO A 164 -26.01 -11.11 -6.35
C PRO A 164 -26.28 -9.71 -6.91
N ASP A 165 -27.34 -9.06 -6.44
CA ASP A 165 -27.75 -7.72 -6.87
C ASP A 165 -26.71 -6.64 -6.54
N VAL A 166 -25.84 -6.85 -5.54
CA VAL A 166 -24.81 -5.86 -5.18
C VAL A 166 -23.66 -5.82 -6.18
N LEU A 167 -23.47 -6.87 -7.01
CA LEU A 167 -22.35 -6.96 -7.96
C LEU A 167 -22.43 -5.93 -9.08
N ASP A 168 -23.63 -5.47 -9.41
CA ASP A 168 -23.89 -4.48 -10.46
C ASP A 168 -24.08 -3.06 -9.88
N ARG A 169 -23.88 -2.89 -8.57
CA ARG A 169 -23.94 -1.58 -7.91
C ARG A 169 -22.90 -0.65 -8.53
N PRO A 170 -23.26 0.58 -8.95
CA PRO A 170 -22.30 1.55 -9.45
C PRO A 170 -21.20 1.85 -8.42
N THR A 171 -19.94 1.67 -8.83
CA THR A 171 -18.75 1.98 -8.02
C THR A 171 -17.97 3.13 -8.64
N TRP A 172 -17.39 3.98 -7.81
CA TRP A 172 -16.58 5.13 -8.24
C TRP A 172 -15.10 4.80 -8.47
N GLY A 173 -14.69 3.55 -8.22
CA GLY A 173 -13.30 3.10 -8.25
C GLY A 173 -12.91 2.35 -9.51
N ALA A 174 -11.68 1.84 -9.52
CA ALA A 174 -11.22 0.88 -10.53
C ALA A 174 -12.12 -0.37 -10.53
N PRO A 175 -12.13 -1.18 -11.61
CA PRO A 175 -12.97 -2.38 -11.70
C PRO A 175 -12.78 -3.41 -10.57
N ASP A 176 -11.64 -3.35 -9.88
CA ASP A 176 -11.29 -4.21 -8.75
C ASP A 176 -11.73 -3.64 -7.38
N TRP A 177 -12.11 -2.37 -7.30
CA TRP A 177 -12.54 -1.73 -6.06
C TRP A 177 -14.04 -1.95 -5.81
N PHE A 178 -14.39 -2.42 -4.61
CA PHE A 178 -15.79 -2.61 -4.21
C PHE A 178 -16.04 -2.12 -2.77
N PRO A 179 -16.97 -1.17 -2.56
CA PRO A 179 -17.26 -0.63 -1.23
C PRO A 179 -18.18 -1.56 -0.43
N PHE A 180 -18.31 -1.33 0.87
CA PHE A 180 -19.35 -1.93 1.69
C PHE A 180 -20.10 -0.86 2.46
N ASP A 181 -21.42 -1.00 2.56
CA ASP A 181 -22.23 -0.18 3.43
C ASP A 181 -22.25 -0.72 4.88
N LYS A 182 -22.95 0.00 5.76
CA LYS A 182 -23.04 -0.37 7.17
C LYS A 182 -23.74 -1.72 7.38
N ALA A 183 -24.84 -1.99 6.68
CA ALA A 183 -25.61 -3.23 6.84
C ALA A 183 -24.80 -4.43 6.33
N GLU A 184 -24.10 -4.26 5.20
CA GLU A 184 -23.17 -5.25 4.66
C GLU A 184 -22.03 -5.52 5.66
N CYS A 185 -21.45 -4.49 6.29
CA CYS A 185 -20.44 -4.67 7.34
C CYS A 185 -20.98 -5.43 8.56
N GLU A 186 -22.22 -5.17 9.01
CA GLU A 186 -22.84 -5.90 10.12
C GLU A 186 -23.09 -7.37 9.76
N TRP A 187 -23.38 -7.69 8.50
CA TRP A 187 -23.54 -9.08 8.04
C TRP A 187 -22.28 -9.92 8.29
N PHE A 188 -21.09 -9.35 8.05
CA PHE A 188 -19.82 -10.00 8.35
C PHE A 188 -19.55 -10.09 9.86
N LYS A 189 -19.86 -9.02 10.62
CA LYS A 189 -19.69 -9.02 12.08
C LYS A 189 -20.54 -10.08 12.78
N HIS A 190 -21.79 -10.25 12.35
CA HIS A 190 -22.67 -11.31 12.86
C HIS A 190 -22.16 -12.73 12.56
N ARG A 191 -21.21 -12.87 11.63
CA ARG A 191 -20.52 -14.13 11.30
C ARG A 191 -19.13 -14.23 11.92
N GLY A 192 -18.85 -13.42 12.94
CA GLY A 192 -17.62 -13.50 13.72
C GLY A 192 -16.44 -12.71 13.16
N CYS A 193 -16.65 -11.90 12.12
CA CYS A 193 -15.62 -10.97 11.66
C CYS A 193 -15.52 -9.75 12.59
N SER A 194 -14.33 -9.18 12.70
CA SER A 194 -14.08 -8.01 13.56
C SER A 194 -13.11 -7.04 12.90
N ILE A 195 -13.33 -5.74 13.07
CA ILE A 195 -12.35 -4.73 12.67
C ILE A 195 -11.12 -4.83 13.58
N ALA A 196 -9.94 -4.86 12.98
CA ALA A 196 -8.65 -4.88 13.65
C ALA A 196 -7.78 -3.74 13.11
N LYS A 197 -7.30 -2.86 14.00
CA LYS A 197 -6.25 -1.89 13.69
C LYS A 197 -4.91 -2.61 13.63
N ILE A 198 -4.24 -2.55 12.49
CA ILE A 198 -2.95 -3.20 12.32
C ILE A 198 -1.86 -2.33 12.92
N CYS A 199 -1.14 -2.91 13.88
CA CYS A 199 0.04 -2.31 14.50
C CYS A 199 1.31 -2.99 13.96
N ALA A 200 2.35 -2.20 13.72
CA ALA A 200 3.61 -2.64 13.17
C ALA A 200 4.78 -1.85 13.78
N GLY A 201 5.91 -2.52 13.98
CA GLY A 201 7.16 -1.88 14.36
C GLY A 201 7.98 -1.47 13.13
N PRO A 202 9.03 -0.65 13.33
CA PRO A 202 10.02 -0.38 12.30
C PRO A 202 10.59 -1.68 11.73
N GLY A 203 10.47 -1.84 10.42
CA GLY A 203 10.98 -2.97 9.67
C GLY A 203 9.99 -4.11 9.45
N ASP A 204 8.81 -4.04 10.05
CA ASP A 204 7.77 -5.03 9.79
C ASP A 204 7.13 -4.81 8.42
N LEU A 205 6.69 -5.90 7.80
CA LEU A 205 5.87 -5.89 6.60
C LEU A 205 4.46 -6.33 6.99
N ILE A 206 3.48 -5.47 6.73
CA ILE A 206 2.06 -5.83 6.80
C ILE A 206 1.67 -6.38 5.43
N VAL A 207 0.99 -7.52 5.36
CA VAL A 207 0.40 -8.08 4.14
C VAL A 207 -1.08 -8.38 4.36
N TRP A 208 -1.90 -8.18 3.34
CA TRP A 208 -3.30 -8.59 3.36
C TRP A 208 -3.80 -9.00 1.98
N ASP A 209 -4.68 -10.00 1.97
CA ASP A 209 -5.39 -10.43 0.77
C ASP A 209 -6.27 -9.26 0.29
N SER A 210 -6.25 -8.92 -1.00
CA SER A 210 -7.06 -7.82 -1.54
C SER A 210 -8.57 -8.02 -1.39
N ARG A 211 -9.02 -9.25 -1.07
CA ARG A 211 -10.41 -9.58 -0.68
C ARG A 211 -10.70 -9.33 0.80
N CYS A 212 -9.68 -9.06 1.62
CA CYS A 212 -9.89 -8.68 3.02
C CYS A 212 -10.47 -7.27 3.04
N MET A 213 -11.67 -7.11 3.59
CA MET A 213 -12.31 -5.80 3.68
C MET A 213 -11.45 -4.90 4.56
N HIS A 214 -11.10 -3.71 4.09
CA HIS A 214 -10.18 -2.83 4.77
C HIS A 214 -10.48 -1.36 4.50
N TYR A 215 -9.86 -0.50 5.29
CA TYR A 215 -9.83 0.96 5.10
C TYR A 215 -8.69 1.55 5.92
N ASN A 216 -8.41 2.85 5.72
CA ASN A 216 -7.44 3.56 6.55
C ASN A 216 -8.12 4.59 7.46
N GLU A 217 -7.52 4.81 8.63
CA GLU A 217 -7.84 5.93 9.52
C GLU A 217 -6.66 6.89 9.69
N VAL A 218 -6.97 8.14 10.03
CA VAL A 218 -5.95 9.15 10.38
C VAL A 218 -5.41 8.92 11.80
N PRO A 219 -4.14 9.28 12.07
CA PRO A 219 -3.57 9.19 13.41
C PRO A 219 -4.30 10.09 14.42
N ARG A 220 -4.46 9.59 15.64
CA ARG A 220 -4.78 10.38 16.85
C ARG A 220 -3.51 10.77 17.61
N SER A 221 -2.43 10.00 17.42
CA SER A 221 -1.11 10.32 17.93
C SER A 221 -0.43 11.46 17.16
N GLN A 222 0.76 11.84 17.63
CA GLN A 222 1.70 12.70 16.91
C GLN A 222 3.00 11.93 16.66
N ASN A 223 2.88 10.67 16.23
CA ASN A 223 4.01 9.92 15.69
C ASN A 223 4.14 10.14 14.19
N MET A 224 5.37 10.10 13.70
CA MET A 224 5.63 10.04 12.26
C MET A 224 5.14 8.72 11.69
N ARG A 225 4.48 8.76 10.54
CA ARG A 225 4.20 7.59 9.72
C ARG A 225 5.15 7.61 8.53
N ALA A 226 5.90 6.53 8.34
CA ALA A 226 6.83 6.38 7.23
C ALA A 226 6.74 4.96 6.69
N LEU A 227 6.31 4.81 5.45
CA LEU A 227 6.10 3.50 4.83
C LEU A 227 6.11 3.56 3.30
N ILE A 228 6.19 2.38 2.70
CA ILE A 228 6.05 2.15 1.26
C ILE A 228 4.92 1.16 1.03
N TYR A 229 4.07 1.44 0.05
CA TYR A 229 3.11 0.47 -0.45
C TYR A 229 3.81 -0.47 -1.43
N ALA A 230 3.67 -1.78 -1.20
CA ALA A 230 4.32 -2.81 -2.01
C ALA A 230 3.38 -3.99 -2.21
N CYS A 231 3.13 -4.34 -3.46
CA CYS A 231 2.44 -5.55 -3.86
C CYS A 231 3.31 -6.28 -4.89
N TYR A 232 3.26 -7.60 -4.85
CA TYR A 232 3.88 -8.44 -5.86
C TYR A 232 2.86 -9.48 -6.31
N THR A 233 2.84 -9.77 -7.61
CA THR A 233 2.00 -10.82 -8.19
C THR A 233 2.84 -11.80 -9.00
N PRO A 234 2.43 -13.07 -9.18
CA PRO A 234 3.16 -14.00 -10.02
C PRO A 234 3.25 -13.49 -11.47
N ALA A 235 4.41 -13.61 -12.10
CA ALA A 235 4.59 -13.23 -13.50
C ALA A 235 3.67 -14.04 -14.44
N ALA A 236 3.44 -15.31 -14.10
CA ALA A 236 2.52 -16.20 -14.83
C ALA A 236 1.06 -15.72 -14.83
N SER A 237 0.68 -14.80 -13.94
CA SER A 237 -0.68 -14.24 -13.89
C SER A 237 -0.87 -13.05 -14.85
N ALA A 238 0.20 -12.54 -15.46
CA ALA A 238 0.13 -11.40 -16.37
C ALA A 238 -0.02 -11.85 -17.83
N THR A 239 -0.88 -11.16 -18.58
CA THR A 239 -0.95 -11.34 -20.04
C THR A 239 0.23 -10.61 -20.72
N PRO A 240 0.60 -10.98 -21.95
CA PRO A 240 1.63 -10.27 -22.71
C PRO A 240 1.36 -8.77 -22.83
N GLU A 241 0.11 -8.36 -23.03
CA GLU A 241 -0.28 -6.94 -23.12
C GLU A 241 -0.11 -6.22 -21.78
N ALA A 242 -0.41 -6.91 -20.67
CA ALA A 242 -0.20 -6.37 -19.34
C ALA A 242 1.30 -6.18 -19.04
N LEU A 243 2.15 -7.12 -19.45
CA LEU A 243 3.61 -7.01 -19.33
C LEU A 243 4.16 -5.86 -20.17
N GLU A 244 3.72 -5.73 -21.43
CA GLU A 244 4.13 -4.63 -22.31
C GLU A 244 3.74 -3.27 -21.72
N LYS A 245 2.47 -3.12 -21.30
CA LYS A 245 2.02 -1.88 -20.65
C LYS A 245 2.82 -1.58 -19.39
N LYS A 246 3.15 -2.61 -18.61
CA LYS A 246 3.94 -2.46 -17.39
C LYS A 246 5.37 -2.00 -17.70
N ALA A 247 6.02 -2.59 -18.69
CA ALA A 247 7.35 -2.18 -19.15
C ALA A 247 7.34 -0.71 -19.63
N GLN A 248 6.32 -0.30 -20.39
CA GLN A 248 6.16 1.10 -20.80
C GLN A 248 5.98 2.06 -19.62
N LEU A 249 5.25 1.67 -18.57
CA LEU A 249 5.11 2.47 -17.36
C LEU A 249 6.44 2.60 -16.62
N PHE A 250 7.22 1.51 -16.57
CA PHE A 250 8.56 1.51 -15.97
C PHE A 250 9.53 2.44 -16.72
N ASP A 251 9.57 2.35 -18.05
CA ASP A 251 10.45 3.19 -18.88
C ASP A 251 10.08 4.67 -18.79
N LYS A 252 8.79 5.00 -18.63
CA LYS A 252 8.29 6.37 -18.46
C LYS A 252 8.28 6.85 -17.01
N ARG A 253 8.73 6.02 -16.06
CA ARG A 253 8.71 6.28 -14.60
C ARG A 253 7.33 6.57 -14.02
N ILE A 254 6.28 6.05 -14.63
CA ILE A 254 4.90 6.33 -14.21
C ILE A 254 4.47 5.25 -13.23
N GLY A 255 3.89 5.67 -12.10
CA GLY A 255 3.21 4.75 -11.19
C GLY A 255 2.00 4.10 -11.84
N THR A 256 1.50 3.03 -11.25
CA THR A 256 0.23 2.39 -11.69
C THR A 256 -1.00 3.18 -11.24
N LEU A 257 -0.82 4.18 -10.38
CA LEU A 257 -1.83 5.14 -9.94
C LEU A 257 -1.42 6.55 -10.35
N ARG A 258 -2.30 7.30 -11.03
CA ARG A 258 -2.12 8.72 -11.35
C ARG A 258 -3.17 9.54 -10.61
N LEU A 259 -2.79 10.31 -9.59
CA LEU A 259 -3.73 11.19 -8.90
C LEU A 259 -3.03 12.46 -8.39
N GLY A 260 -3.55 13.62 -8.77
CA GLY A 260 -3.11 14.93 -8.30
C GLY A 260 -3.69 16.07 -9.14
N LYS A 261 -3.82 17.26 -8.53
CA LYS A 261 -3.92 18.52 -9.28
C LYS A 261 -2.51 18.83 -9.82
N PRO A 262 -2.39 19.51 -10.97
CA PRO A 262 -1.09 19.95 -11.47
C PRO A 262 -0.34 20.77 -10.42
N ASP A 263 0.93 20.42 -10.19
CA ASP A 263 1.84 21.10 -9.27
C ASP A 263 2.98 21.77 -10.06
N LEU A 264 3.42 22.95 -9.63
CA LEU A 264 4.55 23.67 -10.20
C LEU A 264 5.87 22.87 -10.13
N ALA A 265 5.98 21.96 -9.16
CA ALA A 265 7.13 21.07 -9.04
C ALA A 265 6.89 19.66 -9.62
N GLU A 266 5.95 19.50 -10.56
CA GLU A 266 5.82 18.25 -11.32
C GLU A 266 7.16 17.83 -11.95
N ARG A 267 7.37 16.52 -12.03
CA ARG A 267 8.62 15.93 -12.51
C ARG A 267 8.35 14.79 -13.46
N ASP A 268 9.25 14.67 -14.44
CA ASP A 268 9.25 13.55 -15.39
C ASP A 268 10.15 12.40 -14.95
N GLU A 269 11.14 12.66 -14.09
CA GLU A 269 12.09 11.68 -13.57
C GLU A 269 12.18 11.71 -12.03
N PRO A 270 12.46 10.55 -11.39
CA PRO A 270 12.76 10.50 -9.96
C PRO A 270 14.01 11.32 -9.63
N PHE A 271 14.18 11.61 -8.36
CA PHE A 271 15.34 12.32 -7.85
C PHE A 271 16.58 11.41 -7.75
N GLU A 272 16.36 10.12 -7.49
CA GLU A 272 17.36 9.06 -7.52
C GLU A 272 16.82 7.86 -8.30
N HIS A 273 17.46 7.55 -9.42
CA HIS A 273 17.06 6.41 -10.23
C HIS A 273 17.38 5.08 -9.51
N PRO A 274 16.52 4.06 -9.68
CA PRO A 274 16.80 2.75 -9.16
C PRO A 274 17.86 2.07 -10.03
N GLU A 275 18.63 1.17 -9.44
CA GLU A 275 19.54 0.34 -10.22
C GLU A 275 18.72 -0.66 -11.06
N GLU A 276 18.74 -0.50 -12.39
CA GLU A 276 18.04 -1.39 -13.33
C GLU A 276 18.80 -2.71 -13.57
N THR A 277 19.11 -3.41 -12.48
CA THR A 277 19.66 -4.77 -12.54
C THR A 277 18.74 -5.69 -13.34
N ASP A 278 19.27 -6.82 -13.81
CA ASP A 278 18.46 -7.83 -14.52
C ASP A 278 17.23 -8.24 -13.72
N PHE A 279 17.41 -8.40 -12.40
CA PHE A 279 16.33 -8.73 -11.48
C PHE A 279 15.26 -7.64 -11.37
N VAL A 280 15.65 -6.37 -11.29
CA VAL A 280 14.70 -5.24 -11.27
C VAL A 280 13.93 -5.15 -12.58
N GLN A 281 14.59 -5.40 -13.72
CA GLN A 281 13.93 -5.43 -15.02
C GLN A 281 12.91 -6.59 -15.13
N LYS A 282 13.19 -7.75 -14.53
CA LYS A 282 12.22 -8.86 -14.41
C LYS A 282 11.02 -8.48 -13.53
N LEU A 283 11.26 -7.90 -12.35
CA LEU A 283 10.20 -7.39 -11.47
C LEU A 283 9.33 -6.33 -12.16
N ALA A 284 9.93 -5.52 -13.04
CA ALA A 284 9.24 -4.52 -13.84
C ALA A 284 8.44 -5.11 -15.02
N GLY A 285 8.57 -6.40 -15.32
CA GLY A 285 7.98 -7.04 -16.51
C GLY A 285 8.64 -6.64 -17.83
N LYS A 286 9.81 -5.99 -17.77
CA LYS A 286 10.60 -5.58 -18.95
C LYS A 286 11.42 -6.73 -19.52
N LYS A 287 11.77 -7.70 -18.67
CA LYS A 287 12.42 -8.95 -19.06
C LYS A 287 11.60 -10.15 -18.61
N PRO A 288 11.60 -11.24 -19.40
CA PRO A 288 11.01 -12.51 -18.97
C PRO A 288 11.81 -13.13 -17.82
N TYR A 289 11.15 -14.00 -17.05
CA TYR A 289 11.77 -14.78 -15.98
C TYR A 289 12.68 -15.87 -16.52
#